data_AF-A0A182M1B8-F1
#
_entry.id   AF-A0A182M1B8-F1
#
_cell.length_a   1.000
_cell.length_b   1.000
_cell.length_c   1.000
_cell.angle_alpha   90.00
_cell.angle_beta   90.00
_cell.angle_gamma   90.00
#
_symmetry.space_group_name_H-M   'P 1'
#
loop_
_entity.id
_entity.type
_entity.pdbx_description
1 polymer ?
#
loop_
_entity_poly.entity_id
_entity_poly.type
_entity_poly.pdbx_seq_one_letter_code
_entity_poly.pdbx_strand_id
1 'polypeptide(L)'
;MSSNDSTPLNSPRKIFGKTATLDNNAMLEYEMNRNLDVKYREKAEKELGETGGELTYTKIRQLRQQLNIYNENHQRALGCRRDDSFLLRFLRAKKFDVEKAFKMMQKYYKMKEEYPEIFKVSPPSEMKFMLEMQIQTMLPKKDEHGRQIYLFRVEKCDPYKIPVDYVFRSNVLALEDAVRSPETQIGGLVVLLDMAGLGFAHARYLSPHLAKKTVEVVQEAFPLRFKAFHVLHEPFYFDAILAVLKPFLKDKIRRRIHLHGNSLSSLHKYISKDLLPVEYGGNLGPFDNTEWRQTILDNEQYFIDLETYNHLSESCYQLGASNGGDGDAESIDSLQFGDTETEDSEFDEDDRRVLSPKRNARSIQNIEEIFLKNGYDGMAPSVTAADLEKEAEELK
;
A
#
# COMPACT_ATOMS: atom_id res chain seq x y z
N MET A 1 -25.15 53.92 23.98
CA MET A 1 -24.11 54.71 23.30
C MET A 1 -22.78 54.12 23.74
N SER A 2 -21.95 53.44 22.96
CA SER A 2 -21.72 53.43 21.51
C SER A 2 -21.58 52.01 20.97
N SER A 3 -22.13 51.80 19.78
CA SER A 3 -21.97 50.66 18.89
C SER A 3 -20.57 50.63 18.26
N ASN A 4 -19.95 49.45 18.18
CA ASN A 4 -18.91 49.15 17.20
C ASN A 4 -19.42 48.02 16.30
N ASP A 5 -19.59 48.36 15.03
CA ASP A 5 -20.10 47.53 13.95
C ASP A 5 -19.17 46.36 13.64
N SER A 6 -19.74 45.16 13.62
CA SER A 6 -19.24 44.01 12.89
C SER A 6 -20.04 43.86 11.60
N THR A 7 -19.35 43.82 10.46
CA THR A 7 -19.95 43.40 9.19
C THR A 7 -19.08 42.32 8.55
N PRO A 8 -19.66 41.26 7.95
CA PRO A 8 -18.95 40.03 7.60
C PRO A 8 -18.34 40.10 6.19
N LEU A 9 -17.17 39.46 6.00
CA LEU A 9 -16.56 39.30 4.69
C LEU A 9 -17.42 38.37 3.81
N ASN A 10 -17.79 38.92 2.65
CA ASN A 10 -18.72 38.38 1.69
C ASN A 10 -18.06 37.40 0.69
N SER A 11 -18.86 36.45 0.24
CA SER A 11 -18.69 35.46 -0.82
C SER A 11 -18.10 35.99 -2.16
N PRO A 12 -17.30 35.18 -2.90
CA PRO A 12 -16.78 35.56 -4.21
C PRO A 12 -17.82 35.39 -5.33
N ARG A 13 -18.09 36.51 -6.02
CA ARG A 13 -18.94 36.59 -7.23
C ARG A 13 -18.26 36.00 -8.47
N LYS A 14 -19.07 35.33 -9.28
CA LYS A 14 -18.84 34.86 -10.66
C LYS A 14 -18.20 35.91 -11.57
N ILE A 15 -17.19 35.50 -12.35
CA ILE A 15 -16.85 36.11 -13.64
C ILE A 15 -16.62 34.97 -14.65
N PHE A 16 -17.44 34.93 -15.70
CA PHE A 16 -17.30 34.03 -16.85
C PHE A 16 -16.42 34.69 -17.92
N GLY A 17 -15.42 33.96 -18.44
CA GLY A 17 -14.64 34.35 -19.63
C GLY A 17 -13.69 33.23 -20.04
N LYS A 18 -13.76 32.78 -21.31
CA LYS A 18 -13.18 31.54 -21.88
C LYS A 18 -11.64 31.48 -22.01
N THR A 19 -10.88 31.90 -21.00
CA THR A 19 -9.40 31.81 -20.98
C THR A 19 -8.82 31.17 -19.71
N ALA A 20 -9.67 30.74 -18.77
CA ALA A 20 -9.26 30.26 -17.44
C ALA A 20 -8.80 28.79 -17.36
N THR A 21 -8.87 28.01 -18.44
CA THR A 21 -8.54 26.57 -18.38
C THR A 21 -7.05 26.26 -18.45
N LEU A 22 -6.21 27.17 -18.97
CA LEU A 22 -4.74 27.00 -18.99
C LEU A 22 -4.10 27.45 -17.66
N ASP A 23 -4.69 28.45 -17.00
CA ASP A 23 -4.15 29.07 -15.78
C ASP A 23 -4.37 28.22 -14.51
N ASN A 24 -5.50 27.52 -14.42
CA ASN A 24 -5.77 26.61 -13.30
C ASN A 24 -4.78 25.43 -13.21
N ASN A 25 -4.15 25.06 -14.32
CA ASN A 25 -3.23 23.92 -14.38
C ASN A 25 -1.83 24.31 -13.90
N ALA A 26 -1.40 25.54 -14.21
CA ALA A 26 -0.21 26.15 -13.64
C ALA A 26 -0.39 26.40 -12.12
N MET A 27 -1.61 26.74 -11.69
CA MET A 27 -1.92 26.92 -10.27
C MET A 27 -1.90 25.59 -9.49
N LEU A 28 -2.38 24.49 -10.07
CA LEU A 28 -2.32 23.14 -9.46
C LEU A 28 -0.89 22.59 -9.34
N GLU A 29 -0.03 22.80 -10.34
CA GLU A 29 1.40 22.46 -10.23
C GLU A 29 2.08 23.31 -9.14
N TYR A 30 1.75 24.60 -9.08
CA TYR A 30 2.17 25.53 -8.04
C TYR A 30 1.60 25.19 -6.64
N GLU A 31 0.56 24.38 -6.52
CA GLU A 31 0.05 23.95 -5.21
C GLU A 31 0.62 22.59 -4.80
N MET A 32 0.79 21.67 -5.76
CA MET A 32 1.16 20.29 -5.48
C MET A 32 2.68 20.05 -5.35
N ASN A 33 3.50 20.83 -6.06
CA ASN A 33 4.97 20.66 -6.10
C ASN A 33 5.76 21.87 -5.58
N ARG A 34 5.12 23.01 -5.31
CA ARG A 34 5.81 24.22 -4.84
C ARG A 34 6.48 24.07 -3.48
N ASN A 35 5.91 23.23 -2.61
CA ASN A 35 6.46 22.97 -1.28
C ASN A 35 7.37 21.73 -1.24
N LEU A 36 7.59 21.06 -2.37
CA LEU A 36 8.53 19.95 -2.46
C LEU A 36 9.96 20.48 -2.53
N ASP A 37 10.79 19.99 -1.60
CA ASP A 37 12.24 20.24 -1.60
C ASP A 37 12.83 19.94 -2.99
N VAL A 38 13.79 20.75 -3.41
CA VAL A 38 14.46 20.68 -4.72
C VAL A 38 14.93 19.25 -4.99
N LYS A 39 15.50 18.58 -3.97
CA LYS A 39 15.99 17.20 -4.09
C LYS A 39 14.92 16.21 -4.55
N TYR A 40 13.66 16.41 -4.14
CA TYR A 40 12.57 15.52 -4.54
C TYR A 40 12.09 15.83 -5.96
N ARG A 41 12.10 17.10 -6.37
CA ARG A 41 11.79 17.47 -7.76
C ARG A 41 12.81 16.91 -8.73
N GLU A 42 14.10 17.06 -8.41
CA GLU A 42 15.19 16.46 -9.20
C GLU A 42 15.09 14.93 -9.25
N LYS A 43 14.76 14.29 -8.11
CA LYS A 43 14.54 12.84 -8.06
C LYS A 43 13.34 12.40 -8.89
N ALA A 44 12.22 13.13 -8.83
CA ALA A 44 11.02 12.83 -9.61
C ALA A 44 11.28 12.97 -11.12
N GLU A 45 12.00 14.00 -11.53
CA GLU A 45 12.41 14.19 -12.92
C GLU A 45 13.32 13.04 -13.38
N LYS A 46 14.37 12.72 -12.61
CA LYS A 46 15.36 11.69 -12.95
C LYS A 46 14.79 10.27 -12.95
N GLU A 47 14.00 9.91 -11.93
CA GLU A 47 13.56 8.51 -11.72
C GLU A 47 12.17 8.20 -12.26
N LEU A 48 11.29 9.22 -12.34
CA LEU A 48 9.87 9.03 -12.67
C LEU A 48 9.48 9.68 -14.01
N GLY A 49 10.36 10.50 -14.61
CA GLY A 49 10.02 11.26 -15.82
C GLY A 49 9.02 12.39 -15.55
N GLU A 50 8.91 12.87 -14.30
CA GLU A 50 8.08 14.03 -13.95
C GLU A 50 8.76 15.33 -14.40
N THR A 51 8.72 15.62 -15.71
CA THR A 51 9.39 16.80 -16.28
C THR A 51 8.41 17.96 -16.46
N GLY A 52 8.44 18.94 -15.55
CA GLY A 52 7.67 20.19 -15.65
C GLY A 52 6.14 20.03 -15.61
N GLY A 53 5.45 21.15 -15.46
CA GLY A 53 4.01 21.18 -15.18
C GLY A 53 3.11 20.79 -16.30
N GLU A 54 3.41 21.29 -17.49
CA GLU A 54 2.55 21.07 -18.64
C GLU A 54 2.47 19.59 -18.99
N LEU A 55 3.59 18.87 -18.94
CA LEU A 55 3.60 17.42 -19.17
C LEU A 55 2.89 16.69 -18.04
N THR A 56 3.19 17.03 -16.78
CA THR A 56 2.54 16.44 -15.60
C THR A 56 1.02 16.55 -15.70
N TYR A 57 0.52 17.74 -16.00
CA TYR A 57 -0.89 18.01 -16.16
C TYR A 57 -1.50 17.27 -17.37
N THR A 58 -0.78 17.21 -18.48
CA THR A 58 -1.21 16.44 -19.66
C THR A 58 -1.38 14.97 -19.31
N LYS A 59 -0.46 14.38 -18.55
CA LYS A 59 -0.51 12.98 -18.11
C LYS A 59 -1.68 12.71 -17.14
N ILE A 60 -1.95 13.64 -16.22
CA ILE A 60 -3.14 13.60 -15.35
C ILE A 60 -4.42 13.60 -16.19
N ARG A 61 -4.52 14.48 -17.20
CA ARG A 61 -5.67 14.52 -18.09
C ARG A 61 -5.85 13.25 -18.92
N GLN A 62 -4.76 12.69 -19.43
CA GLN A 62 -4.79 11.43 -20.17
C GLN A 62 -5.29 10.28 -19.29
N LEU A 63 -4.79 10.17 -18.06
CA LEU A 63 -5.25 9.15 -17.11
C LEU A 63 -6.74 9.34 -16.77
N ARG A 64 -7.16 10.57 -16.50
CA ARG A 64 -8.57 10.90 -16.27
C ARG A 64 -9.45 10.54 -17.47
N GLN A 65 -8.97 10.78 -18.68
CA GLN A 65 -9.69 10.42 -19.90
C GLN A 65 -9.83 8.91 -20.05
N GLN A 66 -8.78 8.12 -19.77
CA GLN A 66 -8.88 6.65 -19.78
C GLN A 66 -9.91 6.13 -18.78
N LEU A 67 -9.95 6.71 -17.56
CA LEU A 67 -10.97 6.38 -16.56
C LEU A 67 -12.39 6.70 -17.03
N ASN A 68 -12.59 7.82 -17.72
CA ASN A 68 -13.89 8.18 -18.25
C ASN A 68 -14.33 7.20 -19.35
N ILE A 69 -13.46 6.92 -20.32
CA ILE A 69 -13.73 5.96 -21.40
C ILE A 69 -14.03 4.58 -20.82
N TYR A 70 -13.28 4.14 -19.81
CA TYR A 70 -13.54 2.86 -19.15
C TYR A 70 -14.94 2.85 -18.52
N ASN A 71 -15.27 3.85 -17.72
CA ASN A 71 -16.57 3.93 -17.03
C ASN A 71 -17.76 4.11 -17.99
N GLU A 72 -17.55 4.67 -19.19
CA GLU A 72 -18.58 4.78 -20.23
C GLU A 72 -18.85 3.45 -20.95
N ASN A 73 -17.83 2.59 -21.07
CA ASN A 73 -17.89 1.36 -21.87
C ASN A 73 -18.05 0.08 -21.04
N HIS A 74 -18.00 0.16 -19.71
CA HIS A 74 -18.11 -1.00 -18.82
C HIS A 74 -19.33 -0.85 -17.92
N GLN A 75 -20.02 -1.97 -17.67
CA GLN A 75 -21.19 -2.02 -16.79
C GLN A 75 -20.87 -1.58 -15.35
N ARG A 76 -19.62 -1.78 -14.92
CA ARG A 76 -19.14 -1.39 -13.59
C ARG A 76 -18.12 -0.26 -13.70
N ALA A 77 -18.45 0.88 -13.09
CA ALA A 77 -17.57 2.04 -13.03
C ALA A 77 -16.38 1.80 -12.09
N LEU A 78 -15.18 2.15 -12.53
CA LEU A 78 -13.95 2.02 -11.77
C LEU A 78 -13.72 3.24 -10.87
N GLY A 79 -14.17 3.16 -9.61
CA GLY A 79 -14.00 4.21 -8.60
C GLY A 79 -14.55 5.58 -9.02
N CYS A 80 -14.56 6.55 -8.10
CA CYS A 80 -15.03 7.90 -8.45
C CYS A 80 -14.17 9.06 -7.96
N ARG A 81 -13.08 8.80 -7.23
CA ARG A 81 -12.12 9.84 -6.85
C ARG A 81 -11.21 10.19 -8.02
N ARG A 82 -11.25 11.45 -8.46
CA ARG A 82 -10.54 11.92 -9.68
C ARG A 82 -9.77 13.23 -9.51
N ASP A 83 -9.54 13.66 -8.28
CA ASP A 83 -8.72 14.84 -8.02
C ASP A 83 -7.26 14.61 -8.48
N ASP A 84 -6.62 15.69 -8.93
CA ASP A 84 -5.27 15.65 -9.50
C ASP A 84 -4.26 15.01 -8.52
N SER A 85 -4.40 15.30 -7.22
CA SER A 85 -3.52 14.76 -6.17
C SER A 85 -3.64 13.25 -6.00
N PHE A 86 -4.84 12.69 -6.19
CA PHE A 86 -5.08 11.26 -6.14
C PHE A 86 -4.53 10.56 -7.39
N LEU A 87 -4.82 11.09 -8.58
CA LEU A 87 -4.34 10.52 -9.85
C LEU A 87 -2.81 10.54 -9.96
N LEU A 88 -2.17 11.59 -9.42
CA LEU A 88 -0.72 11.74 -9.46
C LEU A 88 0.01 10.62 -8.70
N ARG A 89 -0.62 10.01 -7.68
CA ARG A 89 -0.04 8.87 -6.93
C ARG A 89 0.28 7.71 -7.86
N PHE A 90 -0.69 7.37 -8.72
CA PHE A 90 -0.58 6.26 -9.67
C PHE A 90 0.41 6.58 -10.80
N LEU A 91 0.40 7.81 -11.31
CA LEU A 91 1.38 8.26 -12.29
C LEU A 91 2.80 8.17 -11.74
N ARG A 92 3.06 8.70 -10.53
CA ARG A 92 4.38 8.61 -9.89
C ARG A 92 4.80 7.16 -9.62
N ALA A 93 3.89 6.32 -9.14
CA ALA A 93 4.16 4.91 -8.89
C ALA A 93 4.57 4.15 -10.16
N LYS A 94 4.04 4.58 -11.32
CA LYS A 94 4.30 3.97 -12.64
C LYS A 94 5.13 4.86 -13.57
N LYS A 95 5.99 5.72 -13.03
CA LYS A 95 6.95 6.55 -13.80
C LYS A 95 6.29 7.33 -14.96
N PHE A 96 5.13 7.92 -14.70
CA PHE A 96 4.35 8.70 -15.67
C PHE A 96 3.91 7.94 -16.94
N ASP A 97 3.95 6.62 -16.90
CA ASP A 97 3.29 5.76 -17.88
C ASP A 97 1.78 5.70 -17.56
N VAL A 98 0.99 6.32 -18.44
CA VAL A 98 -0.46 6.46 -18.25
C VAL A 98 -1.17 5.11 -18.30
N GLU A 99 -0.74 4.20 -19.18
CA GLU A 99 -1.38 2.90 -19.34
C GLU A 99 -1.08 2.00 -18.14
N LYS A 100 0.19 1.96 -17.69
CA LYS A 100 0.57 1.24 -16.47
C LYS A 100 -0.13 1.83 -15.23
N ALA A 101 -0.24 3.16 -15.13
CA ALA A 101 -0.95 3.83 -14.03
C ALA A 101 -2.45 3.49 -14.03
N PHE A 102 -3.10 3.49 -15.19
CA PHE A 102 -4.48 3.10 -15.33
C PHE A 102 -4.72 1.63 -14.94
N LYS A 103 -3.85 0.70 -15.42
CA LYS A 103 -3.88 -0.71 -15.00
C LYS A 103 -3.72 -0.89 -13.49
N MET A 104 -2.84 -0.12 -12.86
CA MET A 104 -2.69 -0.13 -11.40
C MET A 104 -3.94 0.38 -10.68
N MET A 105 -4.58 1.44 -11.19
CA MET A 105 -5.86 1.92 -10.64
C MET A 105 -6.96 0.85 -10.75
N GLN A 106 -7.00 0.12 -11.86
CA GLN A 106 -7.95 -1.00 -12.02
C GLN A 106 -7.75 -2.04 -10.93
N LYS A 107 -6.51 -2.49 -10.72
CA LYS A 107 -6.18 -3.44 -9.66
C LYS A 107 -6.48 -2.89 -8.25
N TYR A 108 -6.20 -1.62 -8.01
CA TYR A 108 -6.47 -0.94 -6.73
C TYR A 108 -7.95 -0.93 -6.34
N TYR A 109 -8.86 -0.70 -7.28
CA TYR A 109 -10.30 -0.75 -6.99
C TYR A 109 -10.83 -2.19 -6.97
N LYS A 110 -10.35 -3.05 -7.89
CA LYS A 110 -10.71 -4.47 -7.93
C LYS A 110 -10.42 -5.17 -6.60
N MET A 111 -9.23 -4.95 -6.01
CA MET A 111 -8.89 -5.56 -4.71
C MET A 111 -9.83 -5.12 -3.58
N LYS A 112 -10.28 -3.86 -3.57
CA LYS A 112 -11.18 -3.34 -2.52
C LYS A 112 -12.58 -3.92 -2.63
N GLU A 113 -12.99 -4.19 -3.86
CA GLU A 113 -14.27 -4.83 -4.17
C GLU A 113 -14.26 -6.34 -3.86
N GLU A 114 -13.22 -7.05 -4.29
CA GLU A 114 -13.16 -8.51 -4.13
C GLU A 114 -12.87 -8.92 -2.69
N TYR A 115 -12.10 -8.11 -1.95
CA TYR A 115 -11.63 -8.45 -0.61
C TYR A 115 -11.80 -7.28 0.39
N PRO A 116 -13.04 -6.80 0.59
CA PRO A 116 -13.33 -5.68 1.48
C PRO A 116 -12.95 -5.99 2.92
N GLU A 117 -12.94 -7.26 3.34
CA GLU A 117 -12.58 -7.68 4.69
C GLU A 117 -11.14 -7.28 5.06
N ILE A 118 -10.21 -7.26 4.09
CA ILE A 118 -8.81 -6.93 4.35
C ILE A 118 -8.38 -5.57 3.76
N PHE A 119 -9.07 -5.06 2.74
CA PHE A 119 -8.67 -3.84 2.03
C PHE A 119 -9.59 -2.63 2.22
N LYS A 120 -10.71 -2.80 2.95
CA LYS A 120 -11.55 -1.66 3.37
C LYS A 120 -10.71 -0.63 4.11
N VAL A 121 -10.81 0.64 3.69
CA VAL A 121 -10.21 1.74 4.42
C VAL A 121 -11.15 2.09 5.56
N SER A 122 -10.77 1.66 6.75
CA SER A 122 -11.60 1.90 7.93
C SER A 122 -11.32 3.29 8.47
N PRO A 123 -12.35 4.04 8.91
CA PRO A 123 -12.13 5.29 9.61
C PRO A 123 -11.16 5.08 10.79
N PRO A 124 -10.17 5.96 11.00
CA PRO A 124 -9.21 5.84 12.08
C PRO A 124 -9.83 5.62 13.46
N SER A 125 -10.98 6.25 13.75
CA SER A 125 -11.72 6.07 14.99
C SER A 125 -12.17 4.62 15.22
N GLU A 126 -12.56 3.90 14.17
CA GLU A 126 -12.91 2.47 14.24
C GLU A 126 -11.68 1.59 14.48
N MET A 127 -10.51 2.02 14.00
CA MET A 127 -9.23 1.31 14.16
C MET A 127 -8.41 1.82 15.35
N LYS A 128 -8.98 2.70 16.19
CA LYS A 128 -8.26 3.35 17.29
C LYS A 128 -7.62 2.35 18.24
N PHE A 129 -8.32 1.27 18.56
CA PHE A 129 -7.79 0.22 19.43
C PHE A 129 -6.52 -0.42 18.83
N MET A 130 -6.47 -0.68 17.53
CA MET A 130 -5.26 -1.19 16.86
C MET A 130 -4.12 -0.17 16.90
N LEU A 131 -4.43 1.12 16.71
CA LEU A 131 -3.43 2.19 16.77
C LEU A 131 -2.85 2.36 18.18
N GLU A 132 -3.66 2.16 19.23
CA GLU A 132 -3.24 2.24 20.64
C GLU A 132 -2.36 1.07 21.08
N MET A 133 -2.38 -0.06 20.36
CA MET A 133 -1.56 -1.24 20.66
C MET A 133 -0.07 -1.08 20.32
N GLN A 134 0.33 0.08 19.77
CA GLN A 134 1.73 0.37 19.44
C GLN A 134 2.31 -0.66 18.43
N ILE A 135 1.48 -1.24 17.57
CA ILE A 135 1.89 -2.30 16.64
C ILE A 135 2.71 -1.78 15.46
N GLN A 136 2.53 -0.50 15.09
CA GLN A 136 3.10 0.04 13.85
C GLN A 136 3.22 1.57 13.89
N THR A 137 4.09 2.11 13.04
CA THR A 137 4.23 3.56 12.83
C THR A 137 4.96 3.88 11.52
N MET A 138 4.72 5.08 10.99
CA MET A 138 5.67 5.73 10.07
C MET A 138 6.71 6.46 10.91
N LEU A 139 7.98 6.07 10.81
CA LEU A 139 9.04 6.74 11.57
C LEU A 139 9.13 8.22 11.17
N PRO A 140 9.39 9.13 12.12
CA PRO A 140 9.26 10.57 11.91
C PRO A 140 10.26 11.15 10.90
N LYS A 141 11.34 10.42 10.63
CA LYS A 141 12.40 10.82 9.70
C LYS A 141 12.46 9.87 8.52
N LYS A 142 12.71 10.45 7.35
CA LYS A 142 13.07 9.73 6.12
C LYS A 142 14.56 9.42 6.12
N ASP A 143 14.96 8.40 5.37
CA ASP A 143 16.37 8.07 5.23
C ASP A 143 17.14 9.02 4.30
N GLU A 144 18.44 8.79 4.16
CA GLU A 144 19.33 9.61 3.32
C GLU A 144 18.95 9.62 1.83
N HIS A 145 18.16 8.64 1.39
CA HIS A 145 17.62 8.55 0.03
C HIS A 145 16.24 9.22 -0.10
N GLY A 146 15.74 9.84 0.98
CA GLY A 146 14.44 10.47 1.05
C GLY A 146 13.28 9.48 1.11
N ARG A 147 13.52 8.22 1.50
CA ARG A 147 12.50 7.17 1.60
C ARG A 147 11.83 7.22 2.97
N GLN A 148 10.51 7.09 3.00
CA GLN A 148 9.76 6.94 4.25
C GLN A 148 10.01 5.55 4.85
N ILE A 149 10.16 5.46 6.17
CA ILE A 149 10.34 4.17 6.85
C ILE A 149 9.05 3.82 7.58
N TYR A 150 8.48 2.67 7.24
CA TYR A 150 7.35 2.05 7.92
C TYR A 150 7.86 0.94 8.82
N LEU A 151 7.44 0.92 10.08
CA LEU A 151 7.80 -0.11 11.06
C LEU A 151 6.55 -0.84 11.54
N PHE A 152 6.59 -2.17 11.53
CA PHE A 152 5.53 -3.06 12.01
C PHE A 152 6.10 -4.10 12.98
N ARG A 153 5.41 -4.34 14.11
CA ARG A 153 5.83 -5.20 15.23
C ARG A 153 4.82 -6.32 15.48
N VAL A 154 5.22 -7.55 15.18
CA VAL A 154 4.33 -8.73 15.27
C VAL A 154 3.96 -9.08 16.71
N GLU A 155 4.87 -8.92 17.66
CA GLU A 155 4.69 -9.34 19.07
C GLU A 155 3.40 -8.80 19.71
N LYS A 156 2.96 -7.61 19.28
CA LYS A 156 1.77 -6.96 19.81
C LYS A 156 0.47 -7.46 19.19
N CYS A 157 0.53 -8.21 18.10
CA CYS A 157 -0.61 -8.77 17.41
C CYS A 157 -0.98 -10.16 17.98
N ASP A 158 -1.65 -10.21 19.12
CA ASP A 158 -2.10 -11.48 19.70
C ASP A 158 -3.10 -12.17 18.76
N PRO A 159 -2.74 -13.32 18.15
CA PRO A 159 -3.54 -13.92 17.10
C PRO A 159 -4.83 -14.54 17.66
N TYR A 160 -4.93 -14.79 18.97
CA TYR A 160 -6.15 -15.30 19.59
C TYR A 160 -7.16 -14.20 19.90
N LYS A 161 -6.72 -12.94 19.95
CA LYS A 161 -7.59 -11.79 20.27
C LYS A 161 -7.87 -10.92 19.05
N ILE A 162 -6.94 -10.86 18.11
CA ILE A 162 -7.01 -9.97 16.95
C ILE A 162 -7.25 -10.81 15.70
N PRO A 163 -8.41 -10.66 15.05
CA PRO A 163 -8.66 -11.24 13.75
C PRO A 163 -7.67 -10.70 12.71
N VAL A 164 -7.25 -11.56 11.77
CA VAL A 164 -6.22 -11.23 10.78
C VAL A 164 -6.60 -10.02 9.91
N ASP A 165 -7.87 -9.89 9.58
CA ASP A 165 -8.44 -8.80 8.80
C ASP A 165 -8.19 -7.42 9.43
N TYR A 166 -8.26 -7.29 10.75
CA TYR A 166 -7.91 -6.03 11.42
C TYR A 166 -6.43 -5.70 11.29
N VAL A 167 -5.54 -6.71 11.29
CA VAL A 167 -4.12 -6.50 11.05
C VAL A 167 -3.91 -5.97 9.63
N PHE A 168 -4.54 -6.56 8.62
CA PHE A 168 -4.46 -6.08 7.24
C PHE A 168 -5.05 -4.68 7.07
N ARG A 169 -6.27 -4.43 7.57
CA ARG A 169 -6.92 -3.11 7.51
C ARG A 169 -6.08 -2.04 8.20
N SER A 170 -5.41 -2.37 9.32
CA SER A 170 -4.49 -1.43 9.98
C SER A 170 -3.25 -1.12 9.13
N ASN A 171 -2.70 -2.09 8.41
CA ASN A 171 -1.60 -1.86 7.48
C ASN A 171 -2.05 -1.04 6.26
N VAL A 172 -3.23 -1.33 5.70
CA VAL A 172 -3.82 -0.53 4.61
C VAL A 172 -4.01 0.92 5.04
N LEU A 173 -4.53 1.15 6.25
CA LEU A 173 -4.65 2.50 6.82
C LEU A 173 -3.30 3.23 6.86
N ALA A 174 -2.24 2.54 7.29
CA ALA A 174 -0.90 3.10 7.32
C ALA A 174 -0.36 3.42 5.92
N LEU A 175 -0.59 2.55 4.93
CA LEU A 175 -0.15 2.79 3.55
C LEU A 175 -0.94 3.94 2.88
N GLU A 176 -2.24 4.04 3.17
CA GLU A 176 -3.11 5.14 2.68
C GLU A 176 -2.71 6.49 3.28
N ASP A 177 -2.24 6.49 4.53
CA ASP A 177 -1.61 7.66 5.16
C ASP A 177 -0.29 8.02 4.46
N ALA A 178 0.62 7.06 4.31
CA ALA A 178 1.94 7.28 3.70
C ALA A 178 1.86 7.83 2.27
N VAL A 179 0.95 7.29 1.45
CA VAL A 179 0.86 7.68 0.03
C VAL A 179 0.31 9.08 -0.18
N ARG A 180 -0.25 9.73 0.85
CA ARG A 180 -0.63 11.15 0.78
C ARG A 180 0.57 12.06 0.61
N SER A 181 1.73 11.68 1.15
CA SER A 181 2.94 12.51 1.09
C SER A 181 3.57 12.47 -0.30
N PRO A 182 3.70 13.61 -1.01
CA PRO A 182 4.41 13.66 -2.29
C PRO A 182 5.86 13.17 -2.18
N GLU A 183 6.52 13.48 -1.06
CA GLU A 183 7.87 13.00 -0.78
C GLU A 183 7.95 11.47 -0.69
N THR A 184 6.93 10.82 -0.11
CA THR A 184 6.85 9.35 -0.05
C THR A 184 6.52 8.74 -1.42
N GLN A 185 5.63 9.36 -2.19
CA GLN A 185 5.33 8.93 -3.57
C GLN A 185 6.60 8.92 -4.44
N ILE A 186 7.45 9.95 -4.28
CA ILE A 186 8.70 10.11 -5.03
C ILE A 186 9.82 9.28 -4.43
N GLY A 187 10.10 9.44 -3.14
CA GLY A 187 11.20 8.78 -2.43
C GLY A 187 11.02 7.27 -2.38
N GLY A 188 9.80 6.81 -2.14
CA GLY A 188 9.44 5.42 -1.91
C GLY A 188 9.36 5.07 -0.41
N LEU A 189 9.04 3.80 -0.15
CA LEU A 189 8.81 3.26 1.18
C LEU A 189 9.82 2.14 1.49
N VAL A 190 10.44 2.20 2.66
CA VAL A 190 11.21 1.12 3.27
C VAL A 190 10.36 0.51 4.37
N VAL A 191 10.20 -0.80 4.36
CA VAL A 191 9.41 -1.54 5.34
C VAL A 191 10.36 -2.26 6.30
N LEU A 192 10.21 -2.01 7.60
CA LEU A 192 10.91 -2.69 8.67
C LEU A 192 9.90 -3.58 9.42
N LEU A 193 10.07 -4.89 9.31
CA LEU A 193 9.25 -5.90 9.95
C LEU A 193 10.02 -6.47 11.13
N ASP A 194 9.50 -6.25 12.33
CA ASP A 194 9.96 -6.92 13.53
C ASP A 194 9.09 -8.16 13.79
N MET A 195 9.67 -9.32 13.50
CA MET A 195 9.00 -10.63 13.61
C MET A 195 9.14 -11.24 15.00
N ALA A 196 9.63 -10.50 15.99
CA ALA A 196 9.62 -10.93 17.38
C ALA A 196 8.19 -11.32 17.79
N GLY A 197 8.03 -12.45 18.49
CA GLY A 197 6.73 -12.98 18.87
C GLY A 197 5.96 -13.71 17.76
N LEU A 198 6.48 -13.81 16.53
CA LEU A 198 5.88 -14.66 15.50
C LEU A 198 5.91 -16.14 15.94
N GLY A 199 4.78 -16.63 16.43
CA GLY A 199 4.50 -18.04 16.71
C GLY A 199 3.61 -18.72 15.67
N PHE A 200 3.48 -20.04 15.74
CA PHE A 200 2.68 -20.85 14.80
C PHE A 200 1.19 -20.47 14.74
N ALA A 201 0.63 -19.90 15.80
CA ALA A 201 -0.75 -19.39 15.77
C ALA A 201 -0.97 -18.27 14.73
N HIS A 202 0.11 -17.60 14.32
CA HIS A 202 0.12 -16.61 13.23
C HIS A 202 0.23 -17.28 11.84
N ALA A 203 0.41 -18.59 11.73
CA ALA A 203 0.48 -19.28 10.43
C ALA A 203 -0.79 -19.08 9.60
N ARG A 204 -1.94 -18.83 10.26
CA ARG A 204 -3.18 -18.42 9.58
C ARG A 204 -3.05 -17.14 8.75
N TYR A 205 -2.07 -16.28 9.07
CA TYR A 205 -1.76 -15.06 8.31
C TYR A 205 -1.01 -15.36 7.01
N LEU A 206 -0.62 -16.62 6.80
CA LEU A 206 0.28 -17.07 5.74
C LEU A 206 -0.38 -18.12 4.85
N SER A 207 -1.72 -18.17 4.82
CA SER A 207 -2.42 -19.00 3.84
C SER A 207 -1.99 -18.59 2.42
N PRO A 208 -1.81 -19.53 1.48
CA PRO A 208 -1.40 -19.21 0.11
C PRO A 208 -2.29 -18.15 -0.55
N HIS A 209 -3.59 -18.20 -0.27
CA HIS A 209 -4.57 -17.22 -0.72
C HIS A 209 -4.26 -15.80 -0.19
N LEU A 210 -4.04 -15.64 1.11
CA LEU A 210 -3.72 -14.35 1.72
C LEU A 210 -2.31 -13.86 1.33
N ALA A 211 -1.36 -14.78 1.17
CA ALA A 211 -0.01 -14.52 0.69
C ALA A 211 -0.04 -13.94 -0.74
N LYS A 212 -0.77 -14.58 -1.67
CA LYS A 212 -0.96 -14.08 -3.04
C LYS A 212 -1.54 -12.67 -3.05
N LYS A 213 -2.62 -12.43 -2.29
CA LYS A 213 -3.24 -11.09 -2.19
C LYS A 213 -2.27 -10.04 -1.64
N THR A 214 -1.59 -10.34 -0.54
CA THR A 214 -0.62 -9.42 0.08
C THR A 214 0.46 -9.01 -0.92
N VAL A 215 0.96 -9.99 -1.67
CA VAL A 215 1.97 -9.79 -2.69
C VAL A 215 1.41 -8.98 -3.88
N GLU A 216 0.17 -9.22 -4.31
CA GLU A 216 -0.47 -8.42 -5.34
C GLU A 216 -0.62 -6.94 -4.94
N VAL A 217 -1.00 -6.67 -3.69
CA VAL A 217 -1.08 -5.28 -3.18
C VAL A 217 0.27 -4.58 -3.22
N VAL A 218 1.29 -5.23 -2.68
CA VAL A 218 2.65 -4.67 -2.58
C VAL A 218 3.24 -4.37 -3.96
N GLN A 219 2.95 -5.20 -4.97
CA GLN A 219 3.62 -5.10 -6.27
C GLN A 219 2.82 -4.32 -7.30
N GLU A 220 1.50 -4.47 -7.28
CA GLU A 220 0.67 -4.18 -8.46
C GLU A 220 -0.49 -3.23 -8.20
N ALA A 221 -1.00 -3.15 -6.97
CA ALA A 221 -2.26 -2.45 -6.71
C ALA A 221 -2.11 -1.21 -5.82
N PHE A 222 -1.12 -1.14 -4.91
CA PHE A 222 -0.94 0.05 -4.08
C PHE A 222 -0.03 1.08 -4.78
N PRO A 223 -0.41 2.38 -4.87
CA PRO A 223 0.39 3.40 -5.56
C PRO A 223 1.61 3.88 -4.75
N LEU A 224 2.41 2.94 -4.24
CA LEU A 224 3.64 3.16 -3.50
C LEU A 224 4.82 2.43 -4.17
N ARG A 225 6.02 3.01 -4.05
CA ARG A 225 7.26 2.41 -4.52
C ARG A 225 7.97 1.73 -3.34
N PHE A 226 7.78 0.43 -3.15
CA PHE A 226 8.47 -0.33 -2.09
C PHE A 226 9.94 -0.55 -2.44
N LYS A 227 10.84 0.10 -1.71
CA LYS A 227 12.30 0.13 -1.99
C LYS A 227 13.08 -0.94 -1.25
N ALA A 228 12.65 -1.35 -0.06
CA ALA A 228 13.26 -2.43 0.72
C ALA A 228 12.28 -3.00 1.75
N PHE A 229 12.46 -4.27 2.09
CA PHE A 229 11.82 -4.98 3.19
C PHE A 229 12.91 -5.54 4.10
N HIS A 230 13.11 -4.93 5.26
CA HIS A 230 14.05 -5.37 6.29
C HIS A 230 13.31 -6.20 7.32
N VAL A 231 13.69 -7.46 7.50
CA VAL A 231 13.06 -8.38 8.44
C VAL A 231 14.04 -8.64 9.59
N LEU A 232 13.60 -8.33 10.81
CA LEU A 232 14.30 -8.59 12.06
C LEU A 232 13.62 -9.71 12.84
N HIS A 233 14.41 -10.38 13.67
CA HIS A 233 13.94 -11.40 14.61
C HIS A 233 13.11 -12.49 13.94
N GLU A 234 13.39 -12.80 12.67
CA GLU A 234 12.64 -13.83 11.96
C GLU A 234 12.91 -15.22 12.58
N PRO A 235 11.87 -16.02 12.86
CA PRO A 235 12.06 -17.32 13.48
C PRO A 235 12.74 -18.30 12.53
N PHE A 236 13.25 -19.42 13.06
CA PHE A 236 13.98 -20.42 12.27
C PHE A 236 13.18 -21.01 11.10
N TYR A 237 11.84 -20.96 11.16
CA TYR A 237 10.92 -21.45 10.13
C TYR A 237 10.49 -20.36 9.12
N PHE A 238 11.01 -19.13 9.21
CA PHE A 238 10.65 -18.04 8.30
C PHE A 238 11.01 -18.33 6.84
N ASP A 239 12.03 -19.16 6.59
CA ASP A 239 12.38 -19.59 5.23
C ASP A 239 11.24 -20.37 4.55
N ALA A 240 10.41 -21.10 5.33
CA ALA A 240 9.22 -21.77 4.82
C ALA A 240 8.13 -20.75 4.44
N ILE A 241 7.96 -19.69 5.24
CA ILE A 241 7.05 -18.58 4.94
C ILE A 241 7.45 -17.91 3.62
N LEU A 242 8.74 -17.61 3.46
CA LEU A 242 9.26 -17.09 2.20
C LEU A 242 9.07 -18.07 1.04
N ALA A 243 9.15 -19.38 1.27
CA ALA A 243 8.88 -20.38 0.23
C ALA A 243 7.43 -20.32 -0.27
N VAL A 244 6.46 -20.03 0.61
CA VAL A 244 5.05 -19.80 0.22
C VAL A 244 4.88 -18.50 -0.56
N LEU A 245 5.61 -17.43 -0.21
CA LEU A 245 5.52 -16.13 -0.90
C LEU A 245 6.25 -16.12 -2.26
N LYS A 246 7.37 -16.85 -2.36
CA LYS A 246 8.29 -16.84 -3.52
C LYS A 246 7.62 -17.01 -4.89
N PRO A 247 6.64 -17.91 -5.08
CA PRO A 247 5.96 -18.08 -6.37
C PRO A 247 5.22 -16.84 -6.86
N PHE A 248 4.76 -15.98 -5.95
CA PHE A 248 4.00 -14.77 -6.28
C PHE A 248 4.89 -13.51 -6.39
N LEU A 249 6.10 -13.56 -5.81
CA LEU A 249 7.02 -12.42 -5.80
C LEU A 249 7.74 -12.27 -7.13
N LYS A 250 7.60 -11.09 -7.74
CA LYS A 250 8.45 -10.66 -8.87
C LYS A 250 9.89 -10.53 -8.38
N ASP A 251 10.82 -10.79 -9.28
CA ASP A 251 12.26 -10.78 -9.00
C ASP A 251 12.76 -9.46 -8.39
N LYS A 252 12.17 -8.34 -8.81
CA LYS A 252 12.43 -7.01 -8.24
C LYS A 252 12.20 -6.96 -6.74
N ILE A 253 11.08 -7.49 -6.26
CA ILE A 253 10.70 -7.42 -4.84
C ILE A 253 11.42 -8.49 -4.05
N ARG A 254 11.63 -9.67 -4.64
CA ARG A 254 12.46 -10.73 -4.06
C ARG A 254 13.86 -10.24 -3.68
N ARG A 255 14.51 -9.43 -4.54
CA ARG A 255 15.82 -8.83 -4.27
C ARG A 255 15.82 -7.75 -3.18
N ARG A 256 14.65 -7.16 -2.90
CA ARG A 256 14.46 -6.11 -1.89
C ARG A 256 14.17 -6.65 -0.49
N ILE A 257 14.09 -7.97 -0.32
CA ILE A 257 13.88 -8.61 0.98
C ILE A 257 15.25 -8.90 1.62
N HIS A 258 15.50 -8.31 2.78
CA HIS A 258 16.72 -8.44 3.56
C HIS A 258 16.40 -9.06 4.92
N LEU A 259 16.94 -10.24 5.19
CA LEU A 259 16.79 -10.91 6.49
C LEU A 259 18.00 -10.60 7.36
N HIS A 260 17.73 -10.13 8.58
CA HIS A 260 18.77 -9.69 9.51
C HIS A 260 18.93 -10.64 10.71
N GLY A 261 17.99 -11.54 10.97
CA GLY A 261 17.95 -12.31 12.21
C GLY A 261 17.92 -11.38 13.41
N ASN A 262 18.76 -11.68 14.39
CA ASN A 262 18.95 -10.84 15.58
C ASN A 262 20.06 -9.79 15.41
N SER A 263 20.57 -9.58 14.19
CA SER A 263 21.74 -8.73 13.95
C SER A 263 21.34 -7.30 13.61
N LEU A 264 21.28 -6.43 14.62
CA LEU A 264 21.08 -4.99 14.43
C LEU A 264 22.24 -4.36 13.63
N SER A 265 23.47 -4.88 13.75
CA SER A 265 24.59 -4.41 12.93
C SER A 265 24.40 -4.70 11.45
N SER A 266 23.66 -5.76 11.08
CA SER A 266 23.24 -6.02 9.71
C SER A 266 22.23 -4.98 9.22
N LEU A 267 21.22 -4.66 10.04
CA LEU A 267 20.22 -3.62 9.76
C LEU A 267 20.88 -2.24 9.56
N HIS A 268 21.81 -1.87 10.43
CA HIS A 268 22.47 -0.56 10.39
C HIS A 268 23.36 -0.31 9.17
N LYS A 269 23.58 -1.33 8.33
CA LYS A 269 24.21 -1.14 7.01
C LYS A 269 23.25 -0.52 5.99
N TYR A 270 21.95 -0.58 6.25
CA TYR A 270 20.89 -0.13 5.36
C TYR A 270 20.08 1.03 5.91
N ILE A 271 19.91 1.11 7.23
CA ILE A 271 19.15 2.18 7.90
C ILE A 271 20.01 2.81 8.99
N SER A 272 20.23 4.12 8.91
CA SER A 272 20.97 4.88 9.93
C SER A 272 20.34 4.74 11.32
N LYS A 273 21.20 4.67 12.34
CA LYS A 273 20.80 4.64 13.75
C LYS A 273 19.99 5.88 14.15
N ASP A 274 20.25 7.03 13.53
CA ASP A 274 19.57 8.30 13.85
C ASP A 274 18.10 8.34 13.41
N LEU A 275 17.65 7.29 12.72
CA LEU A 275 16.29 7.13 12.21
C LEU A 275 15.49 6.09 12.99
N LEU A 276 16.14 5.34 13.88
CA LEU A 276 15.57 4.16 14.53
C LEU A 276 15.34 4.40 16.04
N PRO A 277 14.26 3.82 16.61
CA PRO A 277 14.08 3.72 18.05
C PRO A 277 15.21 2.92 18.74
N VAL A 278 15.34 3.09 20.06
CA VAL A 278 16.37 2.40 20.87
C VAL A 278 16.24 0.87 20.84
N GLU A 279 15.03 0.35 20.69
CA GLU A 279 14.74 -1.09 20.57
C GLU A 279 15.42 -1.72 19.35
N TYR A 280 15.71 -0.90 18.34
CA TYR A 280 16.38 -1.31 17.11
C TYR A 280 17.82 -0.81 17.04
N GLY A 281 18.42 -0.46 18.19
CA GLY A 281 19.81 0.01 18.29
C GLY A 281 20.05 1.41 17.76
N GLY A 282 18.98 2.21 17.65
CA GLY A 282 19.02 3.57 17.15
C GLY A 282 19.21 4.64 18.24
N ASN A 283 19.20 5.90 17.80
CA ASN A 283 19.45 7.09 18.61
C ASN A 283 18.20 7.95 18.80
N LEU A 284 17.03 7.52 18.29
CA LEU A 284 15.76 8.13 18.67
C LEU A 284 15.36 7.73 20.10
N GLY A 285 14.21 8.21 20.56
CA GLY A 285 13.63 7.72 21.81
C GLY A 285 13.13 6.27 21.73
N PRO A 286 12.55 5.76 22.83
CA PRO A 286 11.75 4.53 22.81
C PRO A 286 10.70 4.56 21.71
N PHE A 287 10.36 3.39 21.18
CA PHE A 287 9.27 3.30 20.22
C PHE A 287 8.00 3.89 20.84
N ASP A 288 7.44 4.87 20.16
CA ASP A 288 6.13 5.42 20.46
C ASP A 288 5.47 5.88 19.15
N ASN A 289 4.29 5.34 18.88
CA ASN A 289 3.50 5.71 17.71
C ASN A 289 2.52 6.85 18.00
N THR A 290 2.53 7.45 19.19
CA THR A 290 1.51 8.44 19.61
C THR A 290 1.36 9.63 18.67
N GLU A 291 2.47 10.22 18.21
CA GLU A 291 2.43 11.35 17.27
C GLU A 291 1.81 10.95 15.93
N TRP A 292 2.24 9.81 15.39
CA TRP A 292 1.69 9.26 14.14
C TRP A 292 0.22 8.86 14.28
N ARG A 293 -0.16 8.22 15.39
CA ARG A 293 -1.55 7.88 15.73
C ARG A 293 -2.41 9.13 15.77
N GLN A 294 -1.96 10.19 16.46
CA GLN A 294 -2.71 11.44 16.53
C GLN A 294 -2.88 12.06 15.15
N THR A 295 -1.82 12.09 14.35
CA THR A 295 -1.87 12.57 12.96
C THR A 295 -2.92 11.81 12.13
N ILE A 296 -2.97 10.49 12.25
CA ILE A 296 -3.97 9.67 11.53
C ILE A 296 -5.39 9.98 12.03
N LEU A 297 -5.60 10.08 13.35
CA LEU A 297 -6.90 10.41 13.94
C LEU A 297 -7.37 11.81 13.54
N ASP A 298 -6.48 12.80 13.50
CA ASP A 298 -6.80 14.17 13.08
C ASP A 298 -7.21 14.23 11.59
N ASN A 299 -6.82 13.21 10.82
CA ASN A 299 -7.15 13.06 9.40
C ASN A 299 -8.36 12.15 9.14
N GLU A 300 -9.19 11.85 10.17
CA GLU A 300 -10.38 10.99 10.08
C GLU A 300 -11.19 11.18 8.79
N GLN A 301 -11.57 12.43 8.49
CA GLN A 301 -12.45 12.76 7.37
C GLN A 301 -11.87 12.32 6.03
N TYR A 302 -10.55 12.42 5.85
CA TYR A 302 -9.90 11.98 4.61
C TYR A 302 -10.14 10.49 4.34
N PHE A 303 -10.08 9.65 5.37
CA PHE A 303 -10.27 8.20 5.25
C PHE A 303 -11.75 7.86 5.03
N ILE A 304 -12.67 8.58 5.69
CA ILE A 304 -14.11 8.47 5.44
C ILE A 304 -14.44 8.81 3.98
N ASP A 305 -13.89 9.93 3.47
CA ASP A 305 -14.10 10.36 2.09
C ASP A 305 -13.54 9.32 1.11
N LEU A 306 -12.33 8.82 1.38
CA LEU A 306 -11.67 7.81 0.54
C LEU A 306 -12.51 6.53 0.41
N GLU A 307 -13.13 6.08 1.51
CA GLU A 307 -14.01 4.91 1.48
C GLU A 307 -15.35 5.21 0.81
N THR A 308 -15.90 6.41 1.04
CA THR A 308 -17.14 6.86 0.37
C THR A 308 -16.97 6.86 -1.15
N TYR A 309 -15.82 7.28 -1.67
CA TYR A 309 -15.54 7.22 -3.10
C TYR A 309 -15.42 5.78 -3.65
N ASN A 310 -15.22 4.77 -2.81
CA ASN A 310 -15.26 3.36 -3.25
C ASN A 310 -16.72 2.87 -3.36
N HIS A 311 -17.62 3.32 -2.48
CA HIS A 311 -19.04 2.96 -2.51
C HIS A 311 -19.86 3.77 -3.52
N LEU A 312 -19.45 5.01 -3.81
CA LEU A 312 -20.15 5.81 -4.82
C LEU A 312 -20.06 5.19 -6.22
N SER A 313 -19.02 4.41 -6.55
CA SER A 313 -19.02 3.58 -7.77
C SER A 313 -20.16 2.56 -7.79
N GLU A 314 -20.61 2.07 -6.64
CA GLU A 314 -21.77 1.17 -6.51
C GLU A 314 -23.10 1.95 -6.64
N SER A 315 -23.18 3.19 -6.14
CA SER A 315 -24.39 4.02 -6.21
C SER A 315 -24.61 4.70 -7.57
N CYS A 316 -23.54 5.04 -8.30
CA CYS A 316 -23.63 5.56 -9.67
C CYS A 316 -24.32 4.55 -10.62
N TYR A 317 -24.32 3.27 -10.27
CA TYR A 317 -25.04 2.21 -10.96
C TYR A 317 -26.57 2.25 -10.71
N GLN A 318 -27.02 2.55 -9.48
CA GLN A 318 -28.46 2.55 -9.18
C GLN A 318 -29.24 3.68 -9.86
N LEU A 319 -28.58 4.78 -10.22
CA LEU A 319 -29.20 5.84 -11.01
C LEU A 319 -29.26 5.51 -12.52
N GLY A 320 -28.47 4.56 -13.01
CA GLY A 320 -28.48 4.08 -14.40
C GLY A 320 -29.33 2.84 -14.65
N ALA A 321 -29.56 2.00 -13.63
CA ALA A 321 -30.30 0.74 -13.74
C ALA A 321 -31.84 0.88 -13.74
N SER A 322 -32.38 2.11 -13.74
CA SER A 322 -33.83 2.34 -13.86
C SER A 322 -34.37 2.26 -15.29
N ASN A 323 -33.52 1.97 -16.29
CA ASN A 323 -33.92 1.72 -17.67
C ASN A 323 -33.02 0.66 -18.35
N GLY A 324 -33.37 -0.62 -18.24
CA GLY A 324 -32.76 -1.68 -19.08
C GLY A 324 -32.82 -3.05 -18.42
N GLY A 325 -33.39 -4.03 -19.14
CA GLY A 325 -33.78 -5.33 -18.61
C GLY A 325 -32.65 -6.32 -18.34
N ASP A 326 -33.04 -7.41 -17.69
CA ASP A 326 -32.23 -8.58 -17.29
C ASP A 326 -31.25 -9.01 -18.39
N GLY A 327 -29.97 -8.85 -18.09
CA GLY A 327 -28.85 -9.40 -18.84
C GLY A 327 -27.87 -10.01 -17.85
N ASP A 328 -27.47 -11.26 -18.11
CA ASP A 328 -26.64 -12.08 -17.26
C ASP A 328 -25.37 -11.34 -16.79
N ALA A 329 -25.11 -11.41 -15.48
CA ALA A 329 -23.93 -10.81 -14.86
C ALA A 329 -22.67 -11.54 -15.34
N GLU A 330 -21.98 -11.00 -16.33
CA GLU A 330 -20.61 -11.41 -16.63
C GLU A 330 -19.70 -10.97 -15.48
N SER A 331 -19.23 -11.95 -14.71
CA SER A 331 -18.18 -11.78 -13.70
C SER A 331 -16.91 -11.23 -14.33
N ILE A 332 -16.16 -10.44 -13.56
CA ILE A 332 -14.82 -9.86 -13.86
C ILE A 332 -13.76 -10.91 -14.29
N ASP A 333 -14.13 -12.19 -14.33
CA ASP A 333 -13.31 -13.35 -14.63
C ASP A 333 -12.88 -13.50 -16.11
N SER A 334 -13.49 -12.74 -17.04
CA SER A 334 -13.13 -12.82 -18.48
C SER A 334 -11.88 -12.03 -18.88
N LEU A 335 -11.22 -11.37 -17.93
CA LEU A 335 -10.00 -10.58 -18.18
C LEU A 335 -8.73 -11.46 -18.11
N GLN A 336 -8.60 -12.42 -19.03
CA GLN A 336 -7.29 -13.00 -19.35
C GLN A 336 -6.52 -12.01 -20.24
N PHE A 337 -5.83 -11.07 -19.61
CA PHE A 337 -4.86 -10.24 -20.31
C PHE A 337 -3.53 -10.99 -20.37
N GLY A 338 -3.09 -11.30 -21.60
CA GLY A 338 -1.79 -11.92 -21.82
C GLY A 338 -0.68 -11.10 -21.18
N ASP A 339 0.08 -11.72 -20.28
CA ASP A 339 1.29 -11.18 -19.67
C ASP A 339 2.33 -10.89 -20.76
N THR A 340 2.27 -9.69 -21.32
CA THR A 340 3.39 -9.08 -22.05
C THR A 340 3.91 -7.93 -21.21
N GLU A 341 4.22 -8.20 -19.94
CA GLU A 341 5.15 -7.37 -19.20
C GLU A 341 6.54 -7.64 -19.77
N THR A 342 7.04 -6.70 -20.55
CA THR A 342 8.49 -6.54 -20.69
C THR A 342 9.03 -6.30 -19.30
N GLU A 343 9.94 -7.18 -18.85
CA GLU A 343 10.66 -6.99 -17.61
C GLU A 343 11.26 -5.59 -17.63
N ASP A 344 10.71 -4.68 -16.81
CA ASP A 344 11.34 -3.40 -16.47
C ASP A 344 12.62 -3.72 -15.69
N SER A 345 13.64 -4.17 -16.43
CA SER A 345 15.02 -4.39 -16.02
C SER A 345 15.79 -3.07 -15.89
N GLU A 346 15.06 -1.94 -15.87
CA GLU A 346 15.56 -0.68 -15.35
C GLU A 346 15.81 -0.85 -13.84
N PHE A 347 17.02 -1.33 -13.54
CA PHE A 347 17.65 -1.23 -12.24
C PHE A 347 17.45 0.19 -11.69
N ASP A 348 16.69 0.34 -10.60
CA ASP A 348 16.84 1.54 -9.78
C ASP A 348 18.32 1.56 -9.34
N GLU A 349 19.02 2.71 -9.42
CA GLU A 349 20.44 2.80 -9.01
C GLU A 349 20.69 2.22 -7.60
N ASP A 350 19.66 2.26 -6.73
CA ASP A 350 19.62 1.70 -5.38
C ASP A 350 19.66 0.16 -5.33
N ASP A 351 19.17 -0.55 -6.36
CA ASP A 351 19.08 -2.03 -6.38
C ASP A 351 20.47 -2.70 -6.57
N ARG A 352 21.54 -1.93 -6.82
CA ARG A 352 22.90 -2.44 -7.06
C ARG A 352 23.69 -2.78 -5.79
N ARG A 353 23.16 -2.53 -4.58
CA ARG A 353 23.93 -2.67 -3.34
C ARG A 353 23.42 -3.81 -2.44
N VAL A 354 24.36 -4.73 -2.18
CA VAL A 354 24.40 -5.76 -1.12
C VAL A 354 23.59 -7.04 -1.37
N LEU A 355 24.29 -8.05 -1.90
CA LEU A 355 23.92 -9.46 -1.78
C LEU A 355 23.99 -9.88 -0.31
N SER A 356 22.94 -10.51 0.20
CA SER A 356 22.93 -11.13 1.53
C SER A 356 23.94 -12.29 1.61
N PRO A 357 24.53 -12.57 2.78
CA PRO A 357 25.33 -13.78 2.97
C PRO A 357 24.46 -15.01 2.70
N LYS A 358 24.95 -15.94 1.87
CA LYS A 358 24.30 -17.24 1.67
C LYS A 358 24.17 -17.95 3.02
N ARG A 359 22.95 -18.12 3.51
CA ARG A 359 22.66 -19.08 4.59
C ARG A 359 22.91 -20.49 4.06
N ASN A 360 23.56 -21.34 4.86
CA ASN A 360 23.68 -22.76 4.56
C ASN A 360 22.28 -23.37 4.52
N ALA A 361 21.86 -23.85 3.36
CA ALA A 361 20.58 -24.53 3.17
C ALA A 361 20.53 -25.76 4.08
N ARG A 362 19.73 -25.71 5.15
CA ARG A 362 19.24 -26.95 5.78
C ARG A 362 18.09 -27.45 4.93
N SER A 363 18.17 -28.73 4.57
CA SER A 363 17.29 -29.44 3.64
C SER A 363 15.81 -29.19 3.95
N ILE A 364 15.09 -28.69 2.94
CA ILE A 364 13.67 -28.29 2.94
C ILE A 364 12.70 -29.50 3.08
N GLN A 365 13.19 -30.71 3.32
CA GLN A 365 12.40 -31.93 3.10
C GLN A 365 11.38 -32.30 4.19
N ASN A 366 11.36 -31.68 5.37
CA ASN A 366 10.48 -32.13 6.47
C ASN A 366 9.60 -31.01 7.04
N ILE A 367 8.98 -30.19 6.18
CA ILE A 367 8.02 -29.18 6.64
C ILE A 367 6.75 -29.85 7.22
N GLU A 368 6.24 -30.90 6.58
CA GLU A 368 5.06 -31.65 7.05
C GLU A 368 5.29 -32.33 8.41
N GLU A 369 6.46 -32.94 8.63
CA GLU A 369 6.77 -33.55 9.93
C GLU A 369 6.87 -32.53 11.08
N ILE A 370 7.30 -31.29 10.80
CA ILE A 370 7.42 -30.24 11.82
C ILE A 370 6.03 -29.71 12.21
N PHE A 371 5.12 -29.57 11.24
CA PHE A 371 3.74 -29.18 11.50
C PHE A 371 2.93 -30.29 12.19
N LEU A 372 3.22 -31.56 11.89
CA LEU A 372 2.51 -32.72 12.46
C LEU A 372 3.05 -33.17 13.84
N LYS A 373 4.35 -32.96 14.16
CA LYS A 373 4.93 -33.41 15.44
C LYS A 373 4.55 -32.58 16.67
N ASN A 374 4.17 -31.31 16.52
CA ASN A 374 3.86 -30.42 17.65
C ASN A 374 2.35 -30.35 17.95
N GLY A 375 1.76 -31.54 18.12
CA GLY A 375 0.33 -31.83 18.26
C GLY A 375 -0.57 -30.74 18.83
N TYR A 376 -1.66 -30.54 18.08
CA TYR A 376 -2.98 -30.08 18.49
C TYR A 376 -3.36 -30.53 19.90
N ASP A 377 -3.67 -29.57 20.78
CA ASP A 377 -4.59 -29.77 21.89
C ASP A 377 -5.54 -28.57 21.97
N GLY A 378 -6.81 -28.80 21.59
CA GLY A 378 -7.90 -27.81 21.60
C GLY A 378 -8.87 -27.94 20.43
N MET A 379 -9.84 -28.86 20.51
CA MET A 379 -11.00 -29.10 19.62
C MET A 379 -11.82 -27.81 19.31
N ALA A 380 -12.49 -27.57 18.15
CA ALA A 380 -12.86 -28.33 16.92
C ALA A 380 -13.37 -27.35 15.80
N PRO A 381 -13.73 -27.79 14.55
CA PRO A 381 -13.37 -28.99 13.80
C PRO A 381 -12.59 -28.74 12.47
N SER A 382 -11.76 -29.75 12.18
CA SER A 382 -11.13 -30.22 10.93
C SER A 382 -11.24 -29.44 9.61
N VAL A 383 -10.13 -28.86 9.19
CA VAL A 383 -9.67 -28.96 7.79
C VAL A 383 -8.47 -29.90 7.82
N THR A 384 -8.57 -31.03 7.14
CA THR A 384 -7.49 -32.02 7.07
C THR A 384 -6.50 -31.66 5.94
N ALA A 385 -5.28 -32.20 6.00
CA ALA A 385 -4.31 -32.01 4.91
C ALA A 385 -4.85 -32.50 3.55
N ALA A 386 -5.72 -33.51 3.56
CA ALA A 386 -6.40 -34.00 2.38
C ALA A 386 -7.40 -32.99 1.81
N ASP A 387 -8.02 -32.15 2.65
CA ASP A 387 -8.93 -31.10 2.21
C ASP A 387 -8.17 -29.96 1.51
N LEU A 388 -6.98 -29.62 2.01
CA LEU A 388 -6.09 -28.60 1.41
C LEU A 388 -5.43 -29.08 0.11
N GLU A 389 -5.07 -30.37 0.01
CA GLU A 389 -4.55 -30.95 -1.24
C GLU A 389 -5.64 -31.03 -2.31
N LYS A 390 -6.86 -31.39 -1.92
CA LYS A 390 -7.99 -31.45 -2.85
C LYS A 390 -8.37 -30.07 -3.38
N GLU A 391 -8.34 -29.04 -2.54
CA GLU A 391 -8.59 -27.65 -2.93
C GLU A 391 -7.46 -27.10 -3.83
N ALA A 392 -6.22 -27.55 -3.63
CA ALA A 392 -5.07 -27.20 -4.48
C ALA A 392 -5.04 -27.94 -5.84
N GLU A 393 -5.66 -29.11 -5.94
CA GLU A 393 -5.86 -29.83 -7.21
C GLU A 393 -7.06 -29.29 -7.99
N GLU A 394 -8.14 -28.87 -7.32
CA GLU A 394 -9.30 -28.24 -7.98
C GLU A 394 -8.99 -26.83 -8.55
N LEU A 395 -7.89 -26.21 -8.12
CA LEU A 395 -7.41 -24.90 -8.59
C LEU A 395 -6.29 -24.97 -9.66
N LYS A 396 -5.87 -26.17 -10.06
CA LYS A 396 -4.97 -26.40 -11.22
C LYS A 396 -5.79 -26.76 -12.45
#